data_AF-A0A849BAP7-F1
#
_entry.id   AF-A0A849BAP7-F1
#
_cell.length_a   1.000
_cell.length_b   1.000
_cell.length_c   1.000
_cell.angle_alpha   90.00
_cell.angle_beta   90.00
_cell.angle_gamma   90.00
#
_symmetry.space_group_name_H-M   'P 1'
#
loop_
_entity.id
_entity.type
_entity.pdbx_description
1 polymer ?
#
loop_
_entity_poly.entity_id
_entity_poly.type
_entity_poly.pdbx_seq_one_letter_code
_entity_poly.pdbx_strand_id
1 'polypeptide(L)' 'MDMLVFAAHATQEFTVKDIQNCVVDCQIMTIRRCLKDLIYCGYLIKTSIYTFKATEKTKQLFGVTTA' A
#
# COMPACT_ATOMS: atom_id res chain seq x y z
N MET A 1 4.39 9.43 1.91
CA MET A 1 4.10 8.77 3.21
C MET A 1 2.69 8.20 3.20
N ASP A 2 1.72 8.91 2.64
CA ASP A 2 0.28 8.59 2.72
C ASP A 2 -0.09 7.23 2.13
N MET A 3 0.56 6.79 1.04
CA MET A 3 0.31 5.46 0.46
C MET A 3 0.68 4.32 1.42
N LEU A 4 1.73 4.50 2.22
CA LEU A 4 2.20 3.49 3.14
C LEU A 4 1.29 3.41 4.38
N VAL A 5 0.82 4.58 4.86
CA VAL A 5 -0.20 4.68 5.91
C VAL A 5 -1.50 4.02 5.45
N PHE A 6 -1.99 4.38 4.25
CA PHE A 6 -3.16 3.75 3.64
C PHE A 6 -3.02 2.22 3.61
N ALA A 7 -1.89 1.72 3.11
CA ALA A 7 -1.64 0.30 3.01
C ALA A 7 -1.61 -0.40 4.37
N ALA A 8 -1.03 0.23 5.40
CA ALA A 8 -0.95 -0.33 6.74
C ALA A 8 -2.34 -0.53 7.37
N HIS A 9 -3.25 0.41 7.15
CA HIS A 9 -4.62 0.37 7.66
C HIS A 9 -5.60 -0.39 6.75
N ALA A 10 -5.19 -0.79 5.55
CA ALA A 10 -6.03 -1.59 4.68
C ALA A 10 -6.34 -2.96 5.30
N THR A 11 -7.63 -3.23 5.54
CA THR A 11 -8.12 -4.49 6.10
C THR A 11 -8.18 -5.60 5.05
N GLN A 12 -8.16 -5.25 3.77
CA GLN A 12 -8.20 -6.15 2.62
C GLN A 12 -7.11 -5.79 1.61
N GLU A 13 -6.94 -6.62 0.59
CA GLU A 13 -6.10 -6.26 -0.55
C GLU A 13 -6.66 -5.02 -1.26
N PHE A 14 -5.77 -4.17 -1.78
CA PHE A 14 -6.13 -2.92 -2.43
C PHE A 14 -5.50 -2.80 -3.81
N THR A 15 -6.06 -1.94 -4.63
CA THR A 15 -5.62 -1.64 -5.99
C THR A 15 -5.03 -0.23 -6.08
N VAL A 16 -4.40 0.06 -7.23
CA VAL A 16 -3.97 1.44 -7.57
C VAL A 16 -5.13 2.43 -7.53
N LYS A 17 -6.34 1.99 -7.91
CA LYS A 17 -7.53 2.85 -7.94
C LYS A 17 -7.99 3.21 -6.53
N ASP A 18 -7.90 2.29 -5.58
CA ASP A 18 -8.26 2.55 -4.19
C ASP A 18 -7.35 3.60 -3.57
N ILE A 19 -6.05 3.52 -3.86
CA ILE A 19 -5.07 4.54 -3.46
C ILE A 19 -5.38 5.87 -4.11
N GLN A 20 -5.68 5.89 -5.41
CA GLN A 20 -6.00 7.13 -6.13
C GLN A 20 -7.24 7.83 -5.54
N ASN A 21 -8.23 7.05 -5.10
CA ASN A 21 -9.45 7.60 -4.51
C ASN A 21 -9.23 8.13 -3.08
N CYS A 22 -8.29 7.56 -2.33
CA CYS A 22 -8.08 7.90 -0.91
C CYS A 22 -6.91 8.87 -0.69
N VAL A 23 -5.91 8.85 -1.57
CA VAL A 23 -4.73 9.72 -1.55
C VAL A 23 -4.94 10.78 -2.63
N VAL A 24 -5.56 11.88 -2.24
CA VAL A 24 -5.88 13.03 -3.10
C VAL A 24 -4.57 13.60 -3.70
N ASP A 25 -4.61 13.98 -4.99
CA ASP A 25 -3.52 14.62 -5.77
C ASP A 25 -2.31 13.77 -6.18
N CYS A 26 -2.49 12.46 -6.40
CA CYS A 26 -1.41 11.63 -6.96
C CYS A 26 -1.72 11.07 -8.35
N GLN A 27 -0.85 11.36 -9.33
CA GLN A 27 -0.93 10.76 -10.66
C GLN A 27 -0.75 9.23 -10.58
N ILE A 28 -1.52 8.49 -11.38
CA ILE A 28 -1.48 7.01 -11.43
C ILE A 28 -0.05 6.47 -11.63
N MET A 29 0.75 7.14 -12.45
CA MET A 29 2.14 6.73 -12.69
C MET A 29 3.02 6.90 -11.45
N THR A 30 2.80 7.96 -10.66
CA THR A 30 3.48 8.18 -9.37
C THR A 30 3.08 7.09 -8.38
N ILE A 31 1.79 6.74 -8.29
CA ILE A 31 1.30 5.63 -7.45
C ILE A 31 2.01 4.33 -7.82
N ARG A 32 2.05 3.98 -9.11
CA ARG A 32 2.71 2.75 -9.58
C ARG A 32 4.20 2.71 -9.24
N ARG A 33 4.90 3.84 -9.39
CA ARG A 33 6.33 3.94 -9.05
C ARG A 33 6.54 3.76 -7.54
N CYS A 34 5.78 4.46 -6.71
CA CYS A 34 5.84 4.31 -5.25
C CYS A 34 5.54 2.88 -4.81
N LEU A 35 4.50 2.25 -5.35
CA LEU A 35 4.18 0.86 -5.02
C LEU A 35 5.33 -0.09 -5.38
N LYS A 36 5.98 0.11 -6.53
CA LYS A 36 7.14 -0.69 -6.94
C LYS A 36 8.29 -0.55 -5.92
N ASP A 37 8.58 0.67 -5.50
CA ASP A 37 9.65 0.93 -4.53
C ASP A 37 9.30 0.32 -3.16
N LEU A 38 8.05 0.45 -2.71
CA LEU A 38 7.58 -0.13 -1.45
C LEU A 38 7.58 -1.66 -1.46
N ILE A 39 7.31 -2.30 -2.60
CA ILE A 39 7.46 -3.75 -2.77
C ILE A 39 8.95 -4.13 -2.68
N TYR A 40 9.82 -3.41 -3.39
CA TYR A 40 11.26 -3.68 -3.38
C TYR A 40 11.86 -3.55 -1.98
N CYS A 41 11.40 -2.58 -1.19
CA CYS A 41 11.81 -2.40 0.20
C CYS A 41 11.15 -3.39 1.19
N GLY A 42 10.26 -4.28 0.74
CA GLY A 42 9.61 -5.28 1.58
C GLY A 42 8.46 -4.75 2.45
N TYR A 43 7.94 -3.57 2.14
CA TYR A 43 6.80 -3.00 2.86
C TYR A 43 5.45 -3.50 2.32
N LEU A 44 5.38 -3.83 1.03
CA LEU A 44 4.18 -4.33 0.37
C LEU A 44 4.45 -5.66 -0.32
N ILE A 45 3.40 -6.46 -0.47
CA ILE A 45 3.39 -7.66 -1.30
C ILE A 45 2.41 -7.42 -2.45
N LYS A 46 2.85 -7.73 -3.67
CA LYS A 46 1.97 -7.84 -4.83
C LYS A 46 1.33 -9.22 -4.85
N THR A 47 0.02 -9.29 -4.69
CA THR A 47 -0.74 -10.56 -4.56
C THR A 47 -1.34 -11.01 -5.88
N SER A 48 -1.66 -10.08 -6.77
CA SER A 48 -2.06 -10.37 -8.15
C SER A 48 -1.49 -9.35 -9.13
N ILE A 49 -1.92 -9.38 -10.40
CA ILE A 49 -1.55 -8.37 -11.39
C ILE A 49 -1.94 -6.96 -10.91
N TYR A 50 -3.05 -6.82 -10.19
CA TYR A 50 -3.67 -5.52 -9.84
C TYR A 50 -3.81 -5.26 -8.34
N THR A 51 -3.62 -6.26 -7.49
CA THR A 51 -3.84 -6.17 -6.04
C THR A 51 -2.54 -6.23 -5.23
N PHE A 52 -2.58 -5.54 -4.10
CA PHE A 52 -1.45 -5.36 -3.18
C PHE A 52 -1.95 -5.48 -1.75
N LYS A 53 -1.05 -5.86 -0.84
CA LYS A 53 -1.29 -5.81 0.60
C LYS A 53 -0.04 -5.35 1.36
N ALA A 54 -0.24 -4.77 2.54
CA ALA A 54 0.86 -4.48 3.45
C ALA A 54 1.44 -5.77 4.05
N THR A 55 2.76 -5.78 4.25
CA THR A 55 3.41 -6.80 5.07
C THR A 55 3.09 -6.61 6.54
N GLU A 56 3.29 -7.67 7.33
CA GLU A 56 3.10 -7.62 8.78
C GLU A 56 4.04 -6.59 9.43
N LYS A 57 5.29 -6.49 8.94
CA LYS A 57 6.24 -5.45 9.35
C LYS A 57 5.68 -4.04 9.13
N THR A 58 5.05 -3.79 7.99
CA THR A 58 4.42 -2.49 7.72
C THR A 58 3.28 -2.21 8.68
N LYS A 59 2.43 -3.21 8.96
CA LYS A 59 1.35 -3.03 9.95
C LYS A 59 1.89 -2.72 11.35
N GLN A 60 2.92 -3.44 11.78
CA GLN A 60 3.62 -3.19 13.06
C GLN A 60 4.25 -1.79 13.10
N LEU A 61 4.85 -1.31 11.99
CA LEU A 61 5.45 0.02 11.90
C LEU A 61 4.45 1.15 12.21
N PHE A 62 3.18 0.94 11.87
CA PHE A 62 2.09 1.90 12.13
C PHE A 62 1.20 1.50 13.32
N GLY A 63 1.62 0.54 14.15
CA GLY A 63 0.86 0.11 15.32
C GLY A 63 -0.48 -0.57 14.99
N VAL A 64 -0.66 -1.06 13.76
CA VAL A 64 -1.84 -1.81 13.35
C VAL A 64 -1.66 -3.26 13.78
N THR A 65 -2.26 -3.64 14.91
CA THR A 65 -2.31 -5.05 15.36
C THR A 65 -3.24 -5.84 14.44
N THR A 66 -2.69 -6.81 13.71
CA THR A 66 -3.48 -7.92 13.19
C THR A 66 -3.91 -8.78 14.36
N ALA A 67 -5.11 -8.51 14.89
CA ALA A 67 -5.81 -9.42 15.78
C ALA A 67 -6.21 -10.70 15.04
#